data_AF-A0A368ZHG0-F1
#
_entry.id   AF-A0A368ZHG0-F1
#
_cell.length_a   1.000
_cell.length_b   1.000
_cell.length_c   1.000
_cell.angle_alpha   90.00
_cell.angle_beta   90.00
_cell.angle_gamma   90.00
#
_symmetry.space_group_name_H-M   'P 1'
#
loop_
_entity.id
_entity.type
_entity.pdbx_description
1 polymer ?
#
loop_
_entity_poly.entity_id
_entity_poly.type
_entity_poly.pdbx_seq_one_letter_code
_entity_poly.pdbx_strand_id
1 'polypeptide(L)' 'PSDGYWFTIEYDEPSTGQRKEFKAHFTLKR' A
#
# COMPACT_ATOMS: atom_id res chain seq x y z
N PRO A 1 -0.47 22.23 3.50
CA PRO A 1 -1.30 21.11 3.01
C PRO A 1 -0.67 19.78 3.43
N SER A 2 -1.14 19.24 4.56
CA SER A 2 -0.76 17.90 5.04
C SER A 2 -1.48 16.85 4.21
N ASP A 3 -1.26 16.88 2.90
CA ASP A 3 -1.80 15.90 1.96
C ASP A 3 -1.06 14.59 2.22
N GLY A 4 -1.69 13.72 3.02
CA GLY A 4 -1.21 12.40 3.29
C GLY A 4 -1.23 11.57 2.01
N TYR A 5 -0.13 10.90 1.73
CA TYR A 5 0.03 10.08 0.55
C TYR A 5 -0.49 8.67 0.85
N TRP A 6 -1.31 8.16 -0.07
CA TRP A 6 -1.79 6.79 -0.04
C TRP A 6 -1.03 5.98 -1.07
N PHE A 7 -0.55 4.80 -0.69
CA PHE A 7 -0.04 3.83 -1.66
C PHE A 7 -0.74 2.49 -1.48
N THR A 8 -1.06 1.89 -2.62
CA THR A 8 -1.66 0.57 -2.76
C THR A 8 -0.66 -0.32 -3.45
N ILE A 9 -0.26 -1.40 -2.79
CA ILE A 9 0.59 -2.44 -3.35
C ILE A 9 -0.30 -3.66 -3.54
N GLU A 10 -0.50 -4.03 -4.80
CA GLU A 10 -0.98 -5.35 -5.15
C GLU A 10 0.25 -6.24 -5.35
N TYR A 11 0.31 -7.35 -4.62
CA TYR A 11 1.33 -8.36 -4.85
C TYR A 11 0.67 -9.72 -5.01
N ASP A 12 1.16 -10.46 -6.00
CA ASP A 12 0.83 -11.87 -6.19
C ASP A 12 1.77 -12.69 -5.31
N GLU A 13 1.22 -13.43 -4.35
CA GLU A 13 2.00 -14.31 -3.50
C GLU A 13 2.25 -15.63 -4.25
N PRO A 14 3.47 -15.88 -4.78
CA PRO A 14 3.71 -17.01 -5.68
C PRO A 14 3.58 -18.37 -4.99
N SER A 15 3.55 -18.41 -3.65
CA SER A 15 3.38 -19.63 -2.86
C SER A 15 1.93 -20.08 -2.73
N THR A 16 0.96 -19.18 -2.85
CA THR A 16 -0.47 -19.50 -2.67
C THR A 16 -1.33 -19.11 -3.88
N GLY A 17 -0.76 -18.36 -4.84
CA GLY A 17 -1.49 -17.81 -6.00
C GLY A 17 -2.57 -16.81 -5.59
N GLN A 18 -2.54 -16.32 -4.36
CA GLN A 18 -3.49 -15.35 -3.86
C GLN A 18 -2.95 -13.94 -4.08
N ARG A 19 -3.73 -13.17 -4.84
CA ARG A 19 -3.50 -11.74 -5.05
C ARG A 19 -3.89 -11.00 -3.78
N LYS A 20 -2.91 -10.42 -3.09
CA LYS A 20 -3.15 -9.59 -1.90
C LYS A 20 -2.99 -8.13 -2.25
N GLU A 21 -3.92 -7.33 -1.77
CA GLU A 21 -3.87 -5.88 -1.87
C GLU A 21 -3.57 -5.30 -0.48
N PHE A 22 -2.50 -4.52 -0.40
CA PHE A 22 -2.13 -3.76 0.79
C PHE A 22 -2.26 -2.28 0.50
N LYS A 23 -3.10 -1.60 1.29
CA LYS A 23 -3.23 -0.14 1.26
C LYS A 23 -2.69 0.45 2.54
N ALA A 24 -1.77 1.40 2.40
CA ALA A 24 -1.17 2.11 3.52
C ALA A 24 -1.20 3.62 3.30
N HIS A 25 -1.50 4.34 4.37
CA HIS A 25 -1.46 5.80 4.42
C HIS A 25 -0.21 6.23 5.16
N PHE A 26 0.57 7.12 4.55
CA PHE A 26 1.66 7.78 5.23
C PHE A 26 1.50 9.28 5.09
N THR A 27 1.75 9.99 6.19
CA THR A 27 1.76 11.45 6.18
C THR A 27 3.19 11.90 6.34
N LEU A 28 3.72 12.63 5.37
CA LEU A 28 5.02 13.26 5.49
C LEU A 28 4.88 14.46 6.45
N LYS A 29 5.35 14.29 7.68
CA LYS A 29 5.47 15.37 8.66
C LYS A 29 6.75 16.15 8.34
N ARG A 30 6.61 17.48 8.16
CA ARG A 30 7.73 18.41 7.98
C ARG A 30 8.41 18.72 9.31
#